data_AF-A0AAV4HUR3-F1
#
_entry.id   AF-A0AAV4HUR3-F1
#
_cell.length_a   1.000
_cell.length_b   1.000
_cell.length_c   1.000
_cell.angle_alpha   90.00
_cell.angle_beta   90.00
_cell.angle_gamma   90.00
#
_symmetry.space_group_name_H-M   'P 1'
#
loop_
_entity.id
_entity.type
_entity.pdbx_description
1 polymer ?
#
loop_
_entity_poly.entity_id
_entity_poly.type
_entity_poly.pdbx_seq_one_letter_code
_entity_poly.pdbx_strand_id
1 'polypeptide(L)'
;MMMMMMMMMMMMMVVVMVVVVVIMLNYGGLGMRYTLYLDSRYAQQAFQIYQEYMTHVLSLVSIDAGVEPNSTKIETFVNDVLDVEFKIALVIFHTPPLSNPHSEFNRMSLAALTELANNTIDFTEYMKYAFNENPDLFTDQTTVSVRRAGYFHLLGSVISELAATDDGKR
;
A
#
# COMPACT_ATOMS: atom_id res chain seq x y z
N MET A 1 16.74 31.91 49.37
CA MET A 1 16.44 32.55 48.07
C MET A 1 17.42 32.18 46.93
N MET A 2 18.50 31.42 47.18
CA MET A 2 19.39 30.90 46.11
C MET A 2 18.95 29.58 45.46
N MET A 3 18.06 28.80 46.09
CA MET A 3 17.58 27.53 45.50
C MET A 3 16.57 27.70 44.37
N MET A 4 15.90 28.85 44.24
CA MET A 4 14.95 29.08 43.13
C MET A 4 15.64 29.46 41.80
N MET A 5 16.89 29.95 41.82
CA MET A 5 17.61 30.29 40.59
C MET A 5 18.25 29.08 39.88
N MET A 6 18.49 27.97 40.59
CA MET A 6 19.02 26.75 39.96
C MET A 6 17.96 25.93 39.20
N MET A 7 16.68 26.06 39.54
CA MET A 7 15.61 25.34 38.82
C MET A 7 15.26 25.97 37.46
N MET A 8 15.54 27.26 37.24
CA MET A 8 15.22 27.92 35.97
C MET A 8 16.26 27.73 34.86
N MET A 9 17.50 27.33 35.17
CA MET A 9 18.56 27.18 34.15
C MET A 9 18.70 25.77 33.57
N MET A 10 18.07 24.74 34.15
CA MET A 10 18.02 23.39 33.57
C MET A 10 16.84 23.17 32.60
N MET A 11 16.04 24.20 32.32
CA MET A 11 15.05 24.23 31.22
C MET A 11 15.67 24.65 29.87
N MET A 12 16.99 24.76 29.77
CA MET A 12 17.67 24.94 28.50
C MET A 12 17.66 23.64 27.71
N MET A 13 16.71 23.58 26.77
CA MET A 13 16.92 23.05 25.43
C MET A 13 17.51 21.63 25.39
N VAL A 14 16.71 20.65 25.81
CA VAL A 14 16.66 19.44 24.98
C VAL A 14 15.90 19.85 23.72
N VAL A 15 16.62 20.43 22.75
CA VAL A 15 16.19 20.28 21.36
C VAL A 15 16.36 18.79 21.11
N VAL A 16 15.31 18.03 21.44
CA VAL A 16 15.09 16.75 20.77
C VAL A 16 14.91 17.18 19.33
N MET A 17 16.00 17.14 18.58
CA MET A 17 15.92 17.10 17.14
C MET A 17 15.21 15.78 16.87
N VAL A 18 13.88 15.81 16.94
CA VAL A 18 13.05 14.76 16.38
C VAL A 18 13.42 14.82 14.92
N VAL A 19 14.36 13.97 14.52
CA VAL A 19 14.45 13.55 13.13
C VAL A 19 13.08 12.98 12.87
N VAL A 20 12.17 13.81 12.37
CA VAL A 20 10.85 13.36 11.96
C VAL A 20 11.15 12.42 10.80
N VAL A 21 11.23 11.13 11.10
CA VAL A 21 11.37 10.09 10.09
C VAL A 21 10.05 10.12 9.34
N VAL A 22 10.03 10.84 8.22
CA VAL A 22 8.88 10.84 7.31
C VAL A 22 8.97 9.58 6.48
N ILE A 23 8.06 8.65 6.74
CA ILE A 23 7.96 7.41 5.98
C ILE A 23 7.40 7.75 4.61
N MET A 24 8.13 7.35 3.56
CA MET A 24 7.66 7.50 2.19
C MET A 24 6.89 6.26 1.77
N LEU A 25 5.62 6.46 1.43
CA LEU A 25 4.75 5.44 0.86
C LEU A 25 4.79 5.52 -0.67
N ASN A 26 4.83 4.35 -1.29
CA ASN A 26 4.84 4.19 -2.74
C ASN A 26 3.77 3.18 -3.17
N TYR A 27 3.61 2.98 -4.47
CA TYR A 27 2.73 1.94 -5.00
C TYR A 27 3.22 0.53 -4.64
N GLY A 28 2.27 -0.39 -4.53
CA GLY A 28 2.48 -1.83 -4.37
C GLY A 28 1.36 -2.61 -5.04
N GLY A 29 1.29 -3.91 -4.78
CA GLY A 29 0.17 -4.76 -5.21
C GLY A 29 0.23 -5.27 -6.66
N LEU A 30 1.41 -5.38 -7.26
CA LEU A 30 1.60 -6.01 -8.57
C LEU A 30 2.63 -7.13 -8.49
N GLY A 31 2.36 -8.29 -9.09
CA GLY A 31 3.35 -9.36 -9.27
C GLY A 31 4.37 -9.09 -10.37
N MET A 32 4.06 -8.21 -11.33
CA MET A 32 4.99 -7.80 -12.40
C MET A 32 5.17 -6.27 -12.45
N ARG A 33 6.13 -5.79 -13.24
CA ARG A 33 6.28 -4.35 -13.48
C ARG A 33 5.03 -3.82 -14.20
N TYR A 34 4.44 -2.72 -13.71
CA TYR A 34 3.20 -2.12 -14.28
C TYR A 34 3.24 -1.92 -15.81
N THR A 35 4.41 -1.62 -16.39
CA THR A 35 4.56 -1.46 -17.85
C THR A 35 4.32 -2.75 -18.62
N LEU A 36 4.55 -3.92 -18.02
CA LEU A 36 4.28 -5.23 -18.65
C LEU A 36 2.78 -5.51 -18.76
N TYR A 37 1.94 -4.88 -17.94
CA TYR A 37 0.48 -4.97 -18.06
C TYR A 37 -0.06 -4.12 -19.21
N LEU A 38 0.72 -3.12 -19.67
CA LEU A 38 0.27 -2.08 -20.60
C LEU A 38 0.96 -2.13 -21.97
N ASP A 39 2.16 -2.70 -22.09
CA ASP A 39 2.91 -2.81 -23.35
C ASP A 39 2.59 -4.11 -24.09
N SER A 40 1.89 -4.00 -25.23
CA SER A 40 1.41 -5.12 -26.03
C SER A 40 2.50 -6.05 -26.57
N ARG A 41 3.75 -5.59 -26.70
CA ARG A 41 4.81 -6.38 -27.35
C ARG A 41 5.30 -7.57 -26.53
N TYR A 42 5.25 -7.46 -25.21
CA TYR A 42 5.66 -8.53 -24.29
C TYR A 42 4.56 -8.90 -23.29
N ALA A 43 3.50 -8.10 -23.18
CA ALA A 43 2.38 -8.35 -22.29
C ALA A 43 1.83 -9.77 -22.45
N GLN A 44 1.44 -10.19 -23.66
CA GLN A 44 0.77 -11.48 -23.83
C GLN A 44 1.60 -12.67 -23.33
N GLN A 45 2.88 -12.74 -23.69
CA GLN A 45 3.75 -13.82 -23.24
C GLN A 45 4.01 -13.75 -21.74
N ALA A 46 4.25 -12.55 -21.19
CA ALA A 46 4.46 -12.37 -19.76
C ALA A 46 3.21 -12.74 -18.94
N PHE A 47 2.02 -12.33 -19.40
CA PHE A 47 0.75 -12.68 -18.78
C PHE A 47 0.52 -14.18 -18.79
N GLN A 48 0.74 -14.86 -19.92
CA GLN A 48 0.56 -16.30 -19.99
C GLN A 48 1.49 -17.04 -19.01
N ILE A 49 2.78 -16.69 -19.01
CA ILE A 49 3.76 -17.31 -18.09
C ILE A 49 3.36 -17.04 -16.62
N TYR A 50 2.89 -15.83 -16.32
CA TYR A 50 2.47 -15.46 -14.98
C TYR A 50 1.19 -16.19 -14.54
N GLN A 51 0.22 -16.38 -15.45
CA GLN A 51 -0.97 -17.22 -15.24
C GLN A 51 -0.61 -18.66 -14.94
N GLU A 52 0.27 -19.26 -15.74
CA GLU A 52 0.76 -20.63 -15.57
C GLU A 52 1.46 -20.78 -14.22
N TYR A 53 2.30 -19.81 -13.86
CA TYR A 53 2.98 -19.78 -12.56
C TYR A 53 1.99 -19.75 -11.38
N MET A 54 1.02 -18.82 -11.38
CA MET A 54 0.03 -18.73 -10.31
C MET A 54 -0.83 -19.99 -10.21
N THR A 55 -1.25 -20.53 -11.35
CA THR A 55 -2.03 -21.78 -11.41
C THR A 55 -1.25 -22.94 -10.79
N HIS A 56 0.04 -23.04 -11.09
CA HIS A 56 0.90 -24.07 -10.53
C HIS A 56 1.06 -23.92 -9.02
N VAL A 57 1.35 -22.71 -8.52
CA VAL A 57 1.50 -22.44 -7.08
C VAL A 57 0.21 -22.76 -6.33
N LEU A 58 -0.95 -22.33 -6.82
CA LEU A 58 -2.24 -22.59 -6.18
C LEU A 58 -2.60 -24.09 -6.15
N SER A 59 -2.20 -24.83 -7.19
CA SER A 59 -2.34 -26.28 -7.21
C SER A 59 -1.49 -26.94 -6.12
N LEU A 60 -0.24 -26.50 -5.95
CA LEU A 60 0.64 -26.99 -4.89
C LEU A 60 0.12 -26.65 -3.49
N VAL A 61 -0.38 -25.42 -3.29
CA VAL A 61 -0.98 -24.98 -2.02
C VAL A 61 -2.22 -25.81 -1.67
N SER A 62 -3.05 -26.14 -2.67
CA SER A 62 -4.23 -27.00 -2.45
C SER A 62 -3.82 -28.39 -1.96
N ILE A 63 -2.81 -28.99 -2.62
CA ILE A 63 -2.26 -30.29 -2.24
C ILE A 63 -1.69 -30.26 -0.82
N ASP A 64 -0.92 -29.22 -0.47
CA ASP A 64 -0.33 -29.06 0.86
C ASP A 64 -1.42 -28.90 1.96
N ALA A 65 -2.53 -28.25 1.61
CA ALA A 65 -3.71 -28.14 2.48
C ALA A 65 -4.55 -29.43 2.55
N GLY A 66 -4.18 -30.50 1.83
CA GLY A 66 -4.94 -31.75 1.78
C GLY A 66 -6.25 -31.65 0.98
N VAL A 67 -6.34 -30.69 0.07
CA VAL A 67 -7.51 -30.43 -0.78
C VAL A 67 -7.17 -30.73 -2.23
N GLU A 68 -8.02 -31.50 -2.92
CA GLU A 68 -7.85 -31.76 -4.35
C GLU A 68 -7.92 -30.45 -5.16
N PRO A 69 -6.90 -30.14 -5.99
CA PRO A 69 -6.90 -28.93 -6.81
C PRO A 69 -8.12 -28.87 -7.73
N ASN A 70 -8.89 -27.79 -7.62
CA ASN A 70 -10.00 -27.53 -8.52
C ASN A 70 -9.57 -26.53 -9.60
N SER A 71 -9.36 -27.01 -10.82
CA SER A 71 -8.84 -26.20 -11.92
C SER A 71 -9.72 -24.98 -12.23
N THR A 72 -11.04 -25.13 -12.19
CA THR A 72 -11.99 -24.02 -12.44
C THR A 72 -11.88 -22.94 -11.37
N LYS A 73 -11.82 -23.30 -10.09
CA LYS A 73 -11.67 -22.31 -9.00
C LYS A 73 -10.32 -21.60 -9.06
N ILE A 74 -9.26 -22.34 -9.35
CA ILE A 74 -7.91 -21.78 -9.50
C ILE A 74 -7.88 -20.81 -10.68
N GLU A 75 -8.44 -21.19 -11.83
CA GLU A 75 -8.54 -20.33 -13.00
C GLU A 75 -9.34 -19.04 -12.71
N THR A 76 -10.50 -19.15 -12.06
CA THR A 76 -11.29 -17.98 -11.64
C THR A 76 -10.46 -17.05 -10.74
N PHE A 77 -9.83 -17.59 -9.70
CA PHE A 77 -9.00 -16.81 -8.79
C PHE A 77 -7.84 -16.11 -9.52
N VAL A 78 -7.14 -16.83 -10.40
CA VAL A 78 -6.03 -16.27 -11.19
C VAL A 78 -6.51 -15.12 -12.08
N ASN A 79 -7.65 -15.28 -12.73
CA ASN A 79 -8.22 -14.23 -13.58
C ASN A 79 -8.67 -13.01 -12.77
N ASP A 80 -9.27 -13.21 -11.59
CA ASP A 80 -9.64 -12.12 -10.69
C ASP A 80 -8.40 -11.36 -10.19
N VAL A 81 -7.33 -12.06 -9.81
CA VAL A 81 -6.05 -11.43 -9.43
C VAL A 81 -5.52 -10.56 -10.57
N LEU A 82 -5.54 -11.06 -11.81
CA LEU A 82 -5.05 -10.30 -12.95
C LEU A 82 -5.90 -9.07 -13.28
N ASP A 83 -7.23 -9.15 -13.15
CA ASP A 83 -8.10 -7.98 -13.32
C ASP A 83 -7.77 -6.90 -12.30
N VAL A 84 -7.63 -7.28 -11.02
CA VAL A 84 -7.26 -6.37 -9.94
C VAL A 84 -5.88 -5.75 -10.19
N GLU A 85 -4.87 -6.56 -10.50
CA GLU A 85 -3.51 -6.06 -10.79
C GLU A 85 -3.50 -5.16 -12.03
N PHE A 86 -4.28 -5.45 -13.07
CA PHE A 86 -4.39 -4.59 -14.25
C PHE A 86 -4.97 -3.21 -13.90
N LYS A 87 -6.03 -3.16 -13.09
CA LYS A 87 -6.60 -1.89 -12.59
C LYS A 87 -5.57 -1.11 -11.77
N ILE A 88 -4.81 -1.77 -10.90
CA ILE A 88 -3.73 -1.14 -10.12
C ILE A 88 -2.61 -0.62 -11.05
N ALA A 89 -2.23 -1.39 -12.08
CA ALA A 89 -1.20 -0.99 -13.03
C ALA A 89 -1.60 0.27 -13.81
N LEU A 90 -2.88 0.41 -14.19
CA LEU A 90 -3.42 1.62 -14.79
C LEU A 90 -3.34 2.82 -13.83
N VAL A 91 -3.70 2.64 -12.56
CA VAL A 91 -3.56 3.70 -11.54
C VAL A 91 -2.10 4.16 -11.43
N ILE A 92 -1.13 3.24 -11.41
CA ILE A 92 0.30 3.55 -11.33
C ILE A 92 0.78 4.31 -12.58
N PHE A 93 0.28 3.92 -13.76
CA PHE A 93 0.60 4.57 -15.01
C PHE A 93 0.11 6.03 -15.05
N HIS A 94 -1.09 6.29 -14.54
CA HIS A 94 -1.67 7.64 -14.51
C HIS A 94 -1.20 8.52 -13.35
N THR A 95 -0.41 7.99 -12.41
CA THR A 95 0.06 8.73 -11.23
C THR A 95 1.58 8.81 -11.20
N PRO A 96 2.23 9.65 -12.04
CA PRO A 96 3.68 9.70 -12.13
C PRO A 96 4.34 10.06 -10.78
N PRO A 97 5.59 9.61 -10.55
CA PRO A 97 6.30 9.93 -9.33
C PRO A 97 6.58 11.43 -9.23
N LEU A 98 6.47 11.96 -8.02
CA LEU A 98 6.83 13.34 -7.70
C LEU A 98 8.35 13.52 -7.74
N SER A 99 8.80 14.70 -8.20
CA SER A 99 10.21 15.07 -8.24
C SER A 99 10.83 15.23 -6.85
N ASN A 100 10.04 15.72 -5.88
CA ASN A 100 10.43 15.84 -4.48
C ASN A 100 9.29 15.35 -3.56
N PRO A 101 9.18 14.03 -3.32
CA PRO A 101 8.12 13.48 -2.49
C PRO A 101 8.26 13.87 -1.01
N HIS A 102 9.47 14.22 -0.53
CA HIS A 102 9.69 14.61 0.86
C HIS A 102 9.45 16.09 1.14
N SER A 103 9.04 16.89 0.14
CA SER A 103 8.67 18.29 0.36
C SER A 103 7.54 18.39 1.39
N GLU A 104 7.54 19.43 2.21
CA GLU A 104 6.51 19.61 3.24
C GLU A 104 5.10 19.68 2.65
N PHE A 105 4.96 20.22 1.43
CA PHE A 105 3.69 20.27 0.68
C PHE A 105 3.13 18.91 0.29
N ASN A 106 3.96 17.86 0.25
CA ASN A 106 3.57 16.51 -0.14
C ASN A 106 3.42 15.57 1.06
N ARG A 107 3.55 16.10 2.28
CA ARG A 107 3.39 15.37 3.52
C ARG A 107 1.94 15.46 4.00
N MET A 108 1.44 14.37 4.55
CA MET A 108 0.12 14.30 5.17
C MET A 108 0.15 13.36 6.36
N SER A 109 -0.85 13.45 7.23
CA SER A 109 -1.01 12.51 8.32
C SER A 109 -1.59 11.17 7.83
N LEU A 110 -1.41 10.09 8.59
CA LEU A 110 -2.03 8.79 8.28
C LEU A 110 -3.56 8.87 8.22
N ALA A 111 -4.19 9.69 9.06
CA ALA A 111 -5.64 9.94 8.98
C ALA A 111 -6.03 10.62 7.66
N ALA A 112 -5.32 11.67 7.25
CA ALA A 112 -5.59 12.34 5.98
C ALA A 112 -5.37 11.41 4.77
N LEU A 113 -4.41 10.49 4.85
CA LEU A 113 -4.20 9.47 3.83
C LEU A 113 -5.35 8.45 3.77
N THR A 114 -5.88 8.03 4.93
CA THR A 114 -7.05 7.15 5.06
C THR A 114 -8.29 7.80 4.43
N GLU A 115 -8.53 9.08 4.74
CA GLU A 115 -9.60 9.85 4.11
C GLU A 115 -9.40 9.97 2.59
N LEU A 116 -8.17 10.24 2.14
CA LEU A 116 -7.83 10.36 0.71
C LEU A 116 -8.13 9.07 -0.07
N ALA A 117 -7.92 7.91 0.56
CA ALA A 117 -8.25 6.60 0.03
C ALA A 117 -9.72 6.19 0.25
N ASN A 118 -10.61 7.16 0.51
CA ASN A 118 -12.05 6.93 0.72
C ASN A 118 -12.36 5.97 1.88
N ASN A 119 -11.51 5.95 2.92
CA ASN A 119 -11.62 5.04 4.07
C ASN A 119 -11.65 3.55 3.69
N THR A 120 -11.16 3.20 2.49
CA THR A 120 -11.05 1.79 2.06
C THR A 120 -9.89 1.06 2.73
N ILE A 121 -8.87 1.81 3.17
CA ILE A 121 -7.70 1.33 3.88
C ILE A 121 -7.50 2.23 5.09
N ASP A 122 -7.55 1.67 6.29
CA ASP A 122 -7.09 2.33 7.51
C ASP A 122 -5.56 2.26 7.55
N PHE A 123 -4.90 3.36 7.19
CA PHE A 123 -3.44 3.39 7.14
C PHE A 123 -2.80 3.43 8.52
N THR A 124 -3.49 3.92 9.55
CA THR A 124 -2.97 3.88 10.92
C THR A 124 -2.89 2.42 11.39
N GLU A 125 -3.99 1.68 11.26
CA GLU A 125 -4.03 0.27 11.64
C GLU A 125 -3.14 -0.61 10.76
N TYR A 126 -3.09 -0.35 9.45
CA TYR A 126 -2.14 -1.03 8.55
C TYR A 126 -0.69 -0.86 9.01
N MET A 127 -0.28 0.35 9.38
CA MET A 127 1.10 0.62 9.81
C MET A 127 1.40 -0.02 11.17
N LYS A 128 0.45 0.01 12.12
CA LYS A 128 0.60 -0.71 13.40
C LYS A 128 0.75 -2.21 13.19
N TYR A 129 -0.02 -2.79 12.27
CA TYR A 129 0.08 -4.19 11.92
C TYR A 129 1.41 -4.53 11.26
N ALA A 130 1.86 -3.72 10.29
CA ALA A 130 3.12 -3.93 9.57
C ALA A 130 4.35 -3.77 10.49
N PHE A 131 4.27 -2.89 11.49
CA PHE A 131 5.33 -2.61 12.46
C PHE A 131 4.89 -3.02 13.89
N ASN A 132 4.41 -4.26 14.01
CA ASN A 132 3.82 -4.79 15.25
C ASN A 132 4.78 -4.86 16.46
N GLU A 133 6.09 -4.74 16.25
CA GLU A 133 7.08 -4.64 17.33
C GLU A 133 7.02 -3.29 18.04
N ASN A 134 6.59 -2.23 17.33
CA ASN A 134 6.52 -0.86 17.86
C ASN A 134 5.25 -0.13 17.34
N PRO A 135 4.04 -0.65 17.63
CA PRO A 135 2.81 -0.12 17.07
C PRO A 135 2.50 1.30 17.58
N ASP A 136 2.94 1.64 18.79
CA ASP A 136 2.71 2.95 19.42
C ASP A 136 3.43 4.11 18.70
N LEU A 137 4.35 3.80 17.78
CA LEU A 137 4.95 4.81 16.89
C LEU A 137 3.96 5.34 15.86
N PHE A 138 2.87 4.63 15.60
CA PHE A 138 1.90 4.94 14.56
C PHE A 138 0.58 5.40 15.16
N THR A 139 0.37 6.71 15.06
CA THR A 139 -0.90 7.38 15.37
C THR A 139 -1.48 8.04 14.13
N ASP A 140 -2.74 8.44 14.19
CA ASP A 140 -3.41 9.21 13.13
C ASP A 140 -2.66 10.48 12.70
N GLN A 141 -1.84 11.05 13.60
CA GLN A 141 -1.05 12.27 13.37
C GLN A 141 0.33 11.99 12.76
N THR A 142 0.71 10.71 12.63
CA THR A 142 2.00 10.33 12.06
C THR A 142 2.11 10.84 10.65
N THR A 143 3.19 11.58 10.37
CA THR A 143 3.40 12.21 9.07
C THR A 143 4.07 11.26 8.09
N VAL A 144 3.47 11.11 6.92
CA VAL A 144 4.00 10.32 5.81
C VAL A 144 4.13 11.20 4.56
N SER A 145 4.98 10.78 3.63
CA SER A 145 5.01 11.34 2.28
C SER A 145 4.55 10.31 1.26
N VAL A 146 3.84 10.77 0.23
CA VAL A 146 3.38 9.91 -0.86
C VAL A 146 4.23 10.15 -2.09
N ARG A 147 4.80 9.09 -2.69
CA ARG A 147 5.67 9.21 -3.86
C ARG A 147 4.94 9.63 -5.13
N ARG A 148 3.65 9.31 -5.26
CA ARG A 148 2.82 9.53 -6.46
C ARG A 148 1.55 10.27 -6.10
N ALA A 149 1.41 11.51 -6.55
CA ALA A 149 0.19 12.27 -6.31
C ALA A 149 -1.03 11.57 -6.92
N GLY A 150 -2.14 11.52 -6.16
CA GLY A 150 -3.39 10.90 -6.59
C GLY A 150 -3.43 9.37 -6.58
N TYR A 151 -2.30 8.68 -6.33
CA TYR A 151 -2.25 7.20 -6.33
C TYR A 151 -3.25 6.59 -5.34
N PHE A 152 -3.19 6.99 -4.06
CA PHE A 152 -4.06 6.42 -3.03
C PHE A 152 -5.53 6.83 -3.18
N HIS A 153 -5.79 7.99 -3.79
CA HIS A 153 -7.15 8.39 -4.13
C HIS A 153 -7.76 7.47 -5.20
N LEU A 154 -7.05 7.28 -6.32
CA LEU A 154 -7.51 6.40 -7.38
C LEU A 154 -7.56 4.94 -6.95
N LEU A 155 -6.61 4.49 -6.13
CA LEU A 155 -6.62 3.15 -5.54
C LEU A 155 -7.86 2.94 -4.67
N GLY A 156 -8.21 3.91 -3.81
CA GLY A 156 -9.41 3.85 -2.99
C GLY A 156 -10.69 3.75 -3.83
N SER A 157 -10.75 4.46 -4.96
CA SER A 157 -11.87 4.34 -5.91
C SER A 157 -11.96 2.95 -6.55
N VAL A 158 -10.83 2.37 -6.96
CA VAL A 158 -10.78 1.00 -7.51
C VAL A 158 -11.22 -0.03 -6.49
N ILE A 159 -10.73 0.04 -5.24
CA ILE A 159 -11.13 -0.87 -4.17
C ILE A 159 -12.63 -0.73 -3.87
N SER A 160 -13.13 0.51 -3.80
CA SER A 160 -14.56 0.77 -3.59
C SER A 160 -15.43 0.17 -4.69
N GLU A 161 -15.02 0.29 -5.95
CA GLU A 161 -15.71 -0.32 -7.11
C GLU A 161 -15.72 -1.85 -7.03
N LEU A 162 -14.57 -2.45 -6.71
CA LEU A 162 -14.45 -3.91 -6.55
C LEU A 162 -15.35 -4.43 -5.42
N ALA A 163 -15.40 -3.72 -4.28
CA ALA A 163 -16.27 -4.07 -3.17
C ALA A 163 -17.77 -3.90 -3.51
N ALA A 164 -18.12 -2.88 -4.31
CA ALA A 164 -19.51 -2.64 -4.71
C ALA A 164 -20.01 -3.61 -5.79
N THR A 165 -19.10 -4.23 -6.55
CA THR A 165 -19.40 -5.20 -7.62
C THR A 165 -19.19 -6.65 -7.18
N ASP A 166 -18.86 -6.87 -5.90
CA ASP A 166 -18.78 -8.20 -5.31
C ASP A 166 -20.18 -8.71 -4.99
N ASP A 167 -20.71 -9.57 -5.86
CA ASP A 167 -21.99 -10.26 -5.67
C ASP A 167 -21.94 -11.37 -4.58
N GLY A 168 -20.86 -11.43 -3.79
CA GLY A 168 -20.60 -12.50 -2.81
C GLY A 168 -20.26 -13.85 -3.46
N LYS A 169 -19.78 -13.80 -4.70
CA LYS A 169 -19.45 -14.97 -5.54
C LYS A 169 -17.97 -15.06 -5.90
N ARG A 170 -17.19 -14.05 -5.56
CA ARG A 170 -15.73 -14.05 -5.67
C ARG A 170 -15.11 -14.61 -4.39
#